data_AF-A0A921F8X5-F1
#
_entry.id   AF-A0A921F8X5-F1
#
_cell.length_a   1.000
_cell.length_b   1.000
_cell.length_c   1.000
_cell.angle_alpha   90.00
_cell.angle_beta   90.00
_cell.angle_gamma   90.00
#
_symmetry.space_group_name_H-M   'P 1'
#
loop_
_entity.id
_entity.type
_entity.pdbx_description
1 polymer ?
#
loop_
_entity_poly.entity_id
_entity_poly.type
_entity_poly.pdbx_seq_one_letter_code
_entity_poly.pdbx_strand_id
1 'polypeptide(L)'
;MKDYKVEFDIDGYTYSQQMIEAFEFERNKHVLHEMIHLGADVTDQDKSLSYTDINFLSKEDAARINLENKVKFGTDHLLEIYHDEIERTDQMWKDIVANYHEGDPYEPCITHMKVTGVTIDDLGEGLMLAMAGDDSSLAANPEHYGHVMTQEVPAGFEGMGMFGGPNLMRIQFAPDIKIPLDIPSDYLPFTIGYSELGDGTDMHTLAAHYIKDTDEGLEMLLTCCFPQGTPEELVKGHEIHLASEFLGLVKIAADQI
;
A
#
# COMPACT_ATOMS: atom_id res chain seq x y z
N MET A 1 -16.22 -14.24 10.66
CA MET A 1 -15.85 -13.26 11.69
C MET A 1 -15.04 -13.91 12.80
N LYS A 2 -13.72 -13.75 12.73
CA LYS A 2 -12.80 -14.14 13.81
C LYS A 2 -12.50 -12.94 14.72
N ASP A 3 -12.31 -13.21 16.01
CA ASP A 3 -11.75 -12.23 16.93
C ASP A 3 -10.23 -12.19 16.74
N TYR A 4 -9.70 -11.01 16.43
CA TYR A 4 -8.26 -10.80 16.27
C TYR A 4 -7.79 -9.52 16.97
N LYS A 5 -6.48 -9.42 17.17
CA LYS A 5 -5.80 -8.21 17.63
C LYS A 5 -4.57 -7.98 16.77
N VAL A 6 -4.33 -6.72 16.39
CA VAL A 6 -3.12 -6.31 15.69
C VAL A 6 -2.36 -5.23 16.46
N GLU A 7 -1.04 -5.40 16.51
CA GLU A 7 -0.08 -4.40 17.00
C GLU A 7 1.05 -4.26 15.98
N PHE A 8 1.59 -3.06 15.86
CA PHE A 8 2.70 -2.76 14.96
C PHE A 8 3.86 -2.16 15.73
N ASP A 9 5.08 -2.43 15.27
CA ASP A 9 6.29 -1.71 15.69
C ASP A 9 6.94 -1.08 14.45
N ILE A 10 7.06 0.24 14.47
CA ILE A 10 7.62 1.06 13.40
C ILE A 10 8.56 2.06 14.05
N ASP A 11 9.83 2.06 13.64
CA ASP A 11 10.88 2.92 14.20
C ASP A 11 11.03 2.86 15.74
N GLY A 12 10.72 1.71 16.35
CA GLY A 12 10.76 1.54 17.80
C GLY A 12 9.58 2.17 18.54
N TYR A 13 8.53 2.58 17.82
CA TYR A 13 7.26 2.99 18.37
C TYR A 13 6.20 1.90 18.14
N THR A 14 5.45 1.61 19.20
CA THR A 14 4.31 0.70 19.12
C THR A 14 3.05 1.44 18.68
N TYR A 15 2.43 0.96 17.60
CA TYR A 15 1.14 1.44 17.12
C TYR A 15 0.06 0.39 17.38
N SER A 16 -1.08 0.83 17.89
CA SER A 16 -2.26 -0.02 17.97
C SER A 16 -2.99 -0.06 16.63
N GLN A 17 -3.83 -1.09 16.44
CA GLN A 17 -4.79 -1.12 15.32
C GLN A 17 -5.57 0.20 15.18
N GLN A 18 -6.07 0.76 16.29
CA GLN A 18 -6.84 2.01 16.26
C GLN A 18 -6.03 3.21 15.76
N MET A 19 -4.71 3.23 15.99
CA MET A 19 -3.83 4.28 15.48
C MET A 19 -3.63 4.15 13.96
N ILE A 20 -3.37 2.94 13.46
CA ILE A 20 -3.28 2.67 12.02
C ILE A 20 -4.60 3.02 11.32
N GLU A 21 -5.71 2.64 11.91
CA GLU A 21 -7.04 2.99 11.41
C GLU A 21 -7.36 4.49 11.43
N ALA A 22 -6.71 5.28 12.30
CA ALA A 22 -6.80 6.73 12.26
C ALA A 22 -6.01 7.31 11.09
N PHE A 23 -4.85 6.73 10.75
CA PHE A 23 -4.13 7.08 9.52
C PHE A 23 -4.94 6.70 8.28
N GLU A 24 -5.55 5.51 8.25
CA GLU A 24 -6.47 5.09 7.18
C GLU A 24 -7.58 6.13 6.96
N PHE A 25 -8.18 6.64 8.04
CA PHE A 25 -9.23 7.65 7.94
C PHE A 25 -8.74 8.95 7.27
N GLU A 26 -7.59 9.46 7.70
CA GLU A 26 -7.02 10.67 7.10
C GLU A 26 -6.60 10.44 5.64
N ARG A 27 -6.07 9.26 5.31
CA ARG A 27 -5.68 8.87 3.95
C ARG A 27 -6.88 8.72 3.03
N ASN A 28 -7.99 8.12 3.50
CA ASN A 28 -9.25 8.10 2.74
C ASN A 28 -9.74 9.52 2.40
N LYS A 29 -9.76 10.43 3.38
CA LYS A 29 -10.15 11.82 3.12
C LYS A 29 -9.20 12.51 2.15
N HIS A 30 -7.89 12.27 2.26
CA HIS A 30 -6.92 12.82 1.34
C HIS A 30 -7.21 12.39 -0.09
N VAL A 31 -7.37 11.08 -0.34
CA VAL A 31 -7.64 10.56 -1.69
C VAL A 31 -8.92 11.18 -2.27
N LEU A 32 -9.98 11.31 -1.46
CA LEU A 32 -11.21 11.99 -1.90
C LEU A 32 -10.98 13.47 -2.25
N HIS A 33 -10.20 14.19 -1.43
CA HIS A 33 -9.84 15.59 -1.70
C HIS A 33 -8.99 15.76 -2.95
N GLU A 34 -8.09 14.81 -3.19
CA GLU A 34 -7.21 14.76 -4.35
C GLU A 34 -8.01 14.49 -5.63
N MET A 35 -8.97 13.55 -5.60
CA MET A 35 -9.89 13.33 -6.72
C MET A 35 -10.67 14.61 -7.08
N ILE A 36 -11.21 15.34 -6.09
CA ILE A 36 -11.86 16.64 -6.35
C ILE A 36 -10.86 17.65 -6.92
N HIS A 37 -9.62 17.66 -6.41
CA HIS A 37 -8.58 18.57 -6.89
C HIS A 37 -8.31 18.41 -8.39
N LEU A 38 -8.27 17.14 -8.82
CA LEU A 38 -8.04 16.74 -10.21
C LEU A 38 -9.31 16.84 -11.07
N GLY A 39 -10.42 17.32 -10.51
CA GLY A 39 -11.65 17.61 -11.23
C GLY A 39 -12.66 16.48 -11.31
N ALA A 40 -12.48 15.40 -10.54
CA ALA A 40 -13.45 14.31 -10.46
C ALA A 40 -14.70 14.71 -9.66
N ASP A 41 -15.87 14.23 -10.10
CA ASP A 41 -17.14 14.39 -9.38
C ASP A 41 -17.33 13.29 -8.34
N VAL A 42 -16.71 13.48 -7.18
CA VAL A 42 -16.83 12.59 -6.02
C VAL A 42 -18.25 12.69 -5.46
N THR A 43 -18.94 11.55 -5.36
CA THR A 43 -20.36 11.50 -4.95
C THR A 43 -20.60 10.54 -3.79
N ASP A 44 -21.58 10.84 -2.94
CA ASP A 44 -22.21 9.89 -2.00
C ASP A 44 -23.70 9.85 -2.28
N GLN A 45 -24.26 8.68 -2.60
CA GLN A 45 -25.68 8.49 -2.93
C GLN A 45 -26.19 9.53 -3.96
N ASP A 46 -25.50 9.65 -5.09
CA ASP A 46 -25.78 10.60 -6.20
C ASP A 46 -25.62 12.09 -5.86
N LYS A 47 -25.17 12.45 -4.65
CA LYS A 47 -24.86 13.83 -4.27
C LYS A 47 -23.36 14.11 -4.42
N SER A 48 -23.00 15.07 -5.27
CA SER A 48 -21.62 15.59 -5.34
C SER A 48 -21.19 16.17 -4.00
N LEU A 49 -19.99 15.79 -3.57
CA LEU A 49 -19.37 16.26 -2.34
C LEU A 49 -18.40 17.41 -2.63
N SER A 50 -18.34 18.39 -1.73
CA SER A 50 -17.29 19.40 -1.71
C SER A 50 -16.14 18.98 -0.78
N TYR A 51 -15.02 19.69 -0.86
CA TYR A 51 -13.95 19.63 0.16
C TYR A 51 -14.50 19.79 1.58
N THR A 52 -15.49 20.66 1.78
CA THR A 52 -16.05 20.85 3.12
C THR A 52 -16.83 19.61 3.57
N ASP A 53 -17.59 18.98 2.67
CA ASP A 53 -18.35 17.76 3.00
C ASP A 53 -17.41 16.62 3.40
N ILE A 54 -16.30 16.41 2.68
CA ILE A 54 -15.31 15.36 2.99
C ILE A 54 -14.72 15.54 4.41
N ASN A 55 -14.46 16.78 4.83
CA ASN A 55 -13.91 17.06 6.17
C ASN A 55 -14.85 16.67 7.32
N PHE A 56 -16.15 16.52 7.06
CA PHE A 56 -17.17 16.13 8.04
C PHE A 56 -17.54 14.65 8.00
N LEU A 57 -16.92 13.85 7.13
CA LEU A 57 -17.18 12.42 7.05
C LEU A 57 -16.78 11.71 8.33
N SER A 58 -17.53 10.65 8.65
CA SER A 58 -17.10 9.65 9.63
C SER A 58 -15.99 8.78 9.04
N LYS A 59 -15.30 8.01 9.88
CA LYS A 59 -14.31 7.01 9.41
C LYS A 59 -14.94 5.98 8.47
N GLU A 60 -16.12 5.49 8.83
CA GLU A 60 -16.87 4.49 8.05
C GLU A 60 -17.29 5.07 6.69
N ASP A 61 -17.82 6.31 6.68
CA ASP A 61 -18.24 6.96 5.44
C ASP A 61 -17.04 7.28 4.53
N ALA A 62 -15.92 7.77 5.09
CA ALA A 62 -14.74 8.07 4.28
C ALA A 62 -14.19 6.83 3.57
N ALA A 63 -14.11 5.69 4.26
CA ALA A 63 -13.66 4.43 3.66
C ALA A 63 -14.63 3.94 2.58
N ARG A 64 -15.94 3.90 2.89
CA ARG A 64 -16.98 3.47 1.95
C ARG A 64 -17.02 4.36 0.71
N ILE A 65 -17.07 5.68 0.87
CA ILE A 65 -17.17 6.65 -0.23
C ILE A 65 -15.91 6.60 -1.09
N ASN A 66 -14.72 6.46 -0.49
CA ASN A 66 -13.48 6.29 -1.26
C ASN A 66 -13.55 5.04 -2.15
N LEU A 67 -13.90 3.88 -1.58
CA LEU A 67 -14.05 2.65 -2.34
C LEU A 67 -15.11 2.77 -3.45
N GLU A 68 -16.32 3.22 -3.12
CA GLU A 68 -17.42 3.38 -4.08
C GLU A 68 -17.06 4.30 -5.25
N ASN A 69 -16.35 5.41 -4.99
CA ASN A 69 -15.91 6.31 -6.05
C ASN A 69 -14.78 5.71 -6.89
N LYS A 70 -13.80 5.02 -6.28
CA LYS A 70 -12.75 4.31 -7.04
C LYS A 70 -13.35 3.27 -7.99
N VAL A 71 -14.32 2.49 -7.50
CA VAL A 71 -15.05 1.50 -8.31
C VAL A 71 -15.89 2.18 -9.40
N LYS A 72 -16.61 3.26 -9.07
CA LYS A 72 -17.44 4.03 -10.02
C LYS A 72 -16.61 4.61 -11.17
N PHE A 73 -15.46 5.21 -10.86
CA PHE A 73 -14.57 5.79 -11.86
C PHE A 73 -13.87 4.69 -12.67
N GLY A 74 -13.46 3.62 -12.00
CA GLY A 74 -12.66 2.55 -12.60
C GLY A 74 -11.22 2.99 -12.87
N THR A 75 -10.33 2.02 -13.00
CA THR A 75 -8.88 2.28 -13.13
C THR A 75 -8.55 3.12 -14.37
N ASP A 76 -9.18 2.87 -15.52
CA ASP A 76 -8.89 3.62 -16.75
C ASP A 76 -9.16 5.13 -16.58
N HIS A 77 -10.30 5.50 -16.00
CA HIS A 77 -10.61 6.91 -15.78
C HIS A 77 -9.75 7.54 -14.69
N LEU A 78 -9.41 6.78 -13.64
CA LEU A 78 -8.49 7.28 -12.61
C LEU A 78 -7.10 7.55 -13.21
N LEU A 79 -6.59 6.68 -14.08
CA LEU A 79 -5.34 6.94 -14.79
C LEU A 79 -5.40 8.20 -15.66
N GLU A 80 -6.54 8.48 -16.29
CA GLU A 80 -6.72 9.72 -17.06
C GLU A 80 -6.62 10.97 -16.18
N ILE A 81 -7.34 11.02 -15.05
CA ILE A 81 -7.34 12.21 -14.18
C ILE A 81 -6.04 12.39 -13.39
N TYR A 82 -5.32 11.29 -13.12
CA TYR A 82 -4.04 11.28 -12.40
C TYR A 82 -2.82 11.35 -13.32
N HIS A 83 -3.01 11.44 -14.63
CA HIS A 83 -1.93 11.42 -15.64
C HIS A 83 -0.75 12.33 -15.27
N ASP A 84 -1.01 13.60 -14.99
CA ASP A 84 0.04 14.58 -14.70
C ASP A 84 0.75 14.31 -13.36
N GLU A 85 0.05 13.74 -12.39
CA GLU A 85 0.65 13.33 -11.11
C GLU A 85 1.55 12.10 -11.28
N ILE A 86 1.14 11.15 -12.11
CA ILE A 86 1.95 9.97 -12.46
C ILE A 86 3.20 10.39 -13.24
N GLU A 87 3.09 11.29 -14.22
CA GLU A 87 4.27 11.81 -14.94
C GLU A 87 5.26 12.49 -13.98
N ARG A 88 4.75 13.21 -12.97
CA ARG A 88 5.56 13.88 -11.97
C ARG A 88 6.26 12.89 -11.04
N THR A 89 5.57 11.85 -10.57
CA THR A 89 6.18 10.81 -9.72
C THR A 89 7.16 9.94 -10.51
N ASP A 90 6.88 9.63 -11.78
CA ASP A 90 7.81 8.98 -12.69
C ASP A 90 9.11 9.78 -12.84
N GLN A 91 9.01 11.12 -13.01
CA GLN A 91 10.20 11.95 -13.11
C GLN A 91 10.99 11.98 -11.80
N MET A 92 10.32 12.02 -10.64
CA MET A 92 10.99 11.92 -9.34
C MET A 92 11.79 10.62 -9.22
N TRP A 93 11.20 9.48 -9.60
CA TRP A 93 11.90 8.20 -9.59
C TRP A 93 13.06 8.16 -10.56
N LYS A 94 12.90 8.70 -11.77
CA LYS A 94 14.00 8.83 -12.75
C LYS A 94 15.15 9.66 -12.21
N ASP A 95 14.87 10.73 -11.46
CA ASP A 95 15.90 11.56 -10.82
C ASP A 95 16.62 10.80 -9.68
N ILE A 96 15.89 10.00 -8.90
CA ILE A 96 16.48 9.13 -7.86
C ILE A 96 17.39 8.07 -8.51
N VAL A 97 16.88 7.35 -9.51
CA VAL A 97 17.60 6.29 -10.24
C VAL A 97 18.82 6.85 -10.99
N ALA A 98 18.75 8.08 -11.52
CA ALA A 98 19.89 8.72 -12.17
C ALA A 98 21.09 8.95 -11.23
N ASN A 99 20.86 8.96 -9.91
CA ASN A 99 21.89 9.10 -8.89
C ASN A 99 22.19 7.79 -8.14
N TYR A 100 21.59 6.67 -8.55
CA TYR A 100 21.84 5.36 -7.97
C TYR A 100 23.21 4.82 -8.40
N HIS A 101 23.96 4.26 -7.45
CA HIS A 101 25.16 3.47 -7.73
C HIS A 101 25.08 2.12 -7.04
N GLU A 102 25.49 1.08 -7.75
CA GLU A 102 25.54 -0.27 -7.18
C GLU A 102 26.47 -0.30 -5.95
N GLY A 103 25.94 -0.79 -4.84
CA GLY A 103 26.64 -0.86 -3.55
C GLY A 103 26.41 0.32 -2.62
N ASP A 104 25.71 1.37 -3.06
CA ASP A 104 25.23 2.43 -2.16
C ASP A 104 24.25 1.84 -1.12
N PRO A 105 24.20 2.40 0.11
CA PRO A 105 23.28 1.94 1.13
C PRO A 105 21.84 2.21 0.70
N TYR A 106 20.96 1.29 1.06
CA TYR A 106 19.51 1.47 0.92
C TYR A 106 18.95 2.24 2.10
N GLU A 107 17.84 2.95 1.86
CA GLU A 107 16.98 3.51 2.89
C GLU A 107 15.92 2.45 3.29
N PRO A 108 16.01 1.88 4.49
CA PRO A 108 15.11 0.81 4.90
C PRO A 108 13.75 1.38 5.35
N CYS A 109 12.68 0.84 4.79
CA CYS A 109 11.31 0.95 5.27
C CYS A 109 10.95 -0.39 5.92
N ILE A 110 10.65 -0.37 7.22
CA ILE A 110 10.41 -1.58 8.00
C ILE A 110 9.17 -1.39 8.87
N THR A 111 8.22 -2.31 8.76
CA THR A 111 7.05 -2.40 9.63
C THR A 111 6.93 -3.81 10.17
N HIS A 112 7.03 -3.94 11.49
CA HIS A 112 6.75 -5.20 12.17
C HIS A 112 5.27 -5.23 12.54
N MET A 113 4.60 -6.34 12.26
CA MET A 113 3.20 -6.56 12.57
C MET A 113 3.07 -7.82 13.38
N LYS A 114 2.32 -7.76 14.48
CA LYS A 114 1.92 -8.92 15.27
C LYS A 114 0.41 -9.08 15.21
N VAL A 115 -0.04 -10.29 14.91
CA VAL A 115 -1.45 -10.63 14.80
C VAL A 115 -1.77 -11.80 15.72
N THR A 116 -2.77 -11.63 16.56
CA THR A 116 -3.33 -12.71 17.39
C THR A 116 -4.69 -13.10 16.84
N GLY A 117 -5.00 -14.41 16.80
CA GLY A 117 -6.31 -14.94 16.38
C GLY A 117 -6.46 -15.22 14.87
N VAL A 118 -5.44 -14.90 14.07
CA VAL A 118 -5.36 -15.21 12.62
C VAL A 118 -4.09 -16.02 12.37
N THR A 119 -4.23 -17.09 11.59
CA THR A 119 -3.13 -18.00 11.22
C THR A 119 -2.58 -17.67 9.84
N ILE A 120 -1.40 -18.19 9.50
CA ILE A 120 -0.82 -18.02 8.16
C ILE A 120 -1.75 -18.55 7.07
N ASP A 121 -2.43 -19.68 7.29
CA ASP A 121 -3.37 -20.27 6.33
C ASP A 121 -4.54 -19.31 6.03
N ASP A 122 -5.07 -18.65 7.06
CA ASP A 122 -6.13 -17.65 6.90
C ASP A 122 -5.67 -16.45 6.06
N LEU A 123 -4.43 -15.99 6.32
CA LEU A 123 -3.85 -14.87 5.58
C LEU A 123 -3.57 -15.23 4.12
N GLY A 124 -3.17 -16.48 3.84
CA GLY A 124 -2.96 -16.99 2.49
C GLY A 124 -4.25 -16.95 1.65
N GLU A 125 -5.39 -17.32 2.23
CA GLU A 125 -6.70 -17.17 1.57
C GLU A 125 -7.04 -15.69 1.32
N GLY A 126 -6.80 -14.82 2.30
CA GLY A 126 -7.01 -13.37 2.17
C GLY A 126 -6.14 -12.73 1.08
N LEU A 127 -4.86 -13.11 0.98
CA LEU A 127 -3.96 -12.66 -0.07
C LEU A 127 -4.44 -13.13 -1.45
N MET A 128 -4.89 -14.38 -1.58
CA MET A 128 -5.43 -14.89 -2.84
C MET A 128 -6.65 -14.09 -3.31
N LEU A 129 -7.52 -13.66 -2.38
CA LEU A 129 -8.67 -12.82 -2.68
C LEU A 129 -8.24 -11.42 -3.11
N ALA A 130 -7.34 -10.77 -2.37
CA ALA A 130 -6.82 -9.45 -2.74
C ALA A 130 -6.12 -9.48 -4.11
N MET A 131 -5.30 -10.50 -4.38
CA MET A 131 -4.63 -10.67 -5.67
C MET A 131 -5.56 -11.04 -6.82
N ALA A 132 -6.81 -11.43 -6.56
CA ALA A 132 -7.80 -11.68 -7.62
C ALA A 132 -8.20 -10.39 -8.36
N GLY A 133 -7.81 -9.21 -7.84
CA GLY A 133 -7.93 -7.93 -8.54
C GLY A 133 -9.35 -7.37 -8.56
N ASP A 134 -10.20 -7.79 -7.63
CA ASP A 134 -11.53 -7.21 -7.41
C ASP A 134 -11.49 -6.07 -6.36
N ASP A 135 -12.67 -5.58 -5.97
CA ASP A 135 -12.82 -4.48 -5.01
C ASP A 135 -12.09 -4.72 -3.67
N SER A 136 -11.79 -5.96 -3.30
CA SER A 136 -11.07 -6.30 -2.07
C SER A 136 -9.66 -5.71 -2.04
N SER A 137 -8.97 -5.66 -3.19
CA SER A 137 -7.64 -5.06 -3.26
C SER A 137 -7.69 -3.54 -3.13
N LEU A 138 -8.75 -2.90 -3.65
CA LEU A 138 -8.98 -1.46 -3.49
C LEU A 138 -9.41 -1.09 -2.06
N ALA A 139 -10.05 -2.03 -1.35
CA ALA A 139 -10.48 -1.87 0.02
C ALA A 139 -9.34 -2.13 1.04
N ALA A 140 -8.32 -2.91 0.67
CA ALA A 140 -7.21 -3.26 1.55
C ALA A 140 -6.38 -2.04 1.99
N ASN A 141 -6.26 -1.01 1.15
CA ASN A 141 -5.56 0.23 1.48
C ASN A 141 -6.27 1.43 0.84
N PRO A 142 -6.47 2.55 1.57
CA PRO A 142 -7.04 3.78 1.01
C PRO A 142 -6.35 4.25 -0.28
N GLU A 143 -5.04 3.99 -0.38
CA GLU A 143 -4.11 4.48 -1.40
C GLU A 143 -3.97 3.54 -2.59
N HIS A 144 -4.75 2.47 -2.67
CA HIS A 144 -4.83 1.64 -3.88
C HIS A 144 -5.88 2.24 -4.81
N TYR A 145 -5.44 2.75 -5.97
CA TYR A 145 -6.33 3.39 -6.95
C TYR A 145 -6.75 2.41 -8.05
N GLY A 146 -5.94 1.39 -8.34
CA GLY A 146 -6.27 0.41 -9.38
C GLY A 146 -5.19 -0.62 -9.65
N HIS A 147 -5.54 -1.60 -10.47
CA HIS A 147 -4.62 -2.57 -11.05
C HIS A 147 -4.67 -2.48 -12.56
N VAL A 148 -3.53 -2.41 -13.21
CA VAL A 148 -3.39 -2.47 -14.66
C VAL A 148 -2.79 -3.81 -15.03
N MET A 149 -3.61 -4.69 -15.62
CA MET A 149 -3.13 -5.95 -16.17
C MET A 149 -2.43 -5.65 -17.50
N THR A 150 -1.11 -5.47 -17.48
CA THR A 150 -0.33 -5.43 -18.74
C THR A 150 -0.19 -6.85 -19.31
N GLN A 151 0.15 -6.97 -20.60
CA GLN A 151 0.33 -8.29 -21.24
C GLN A 151 1.49 -9.12 -20.65
N GLU A 152 2.38 -8.50 -19.88
CA GLU A 152 3.61 -9.14 -19.40
C GLU A 152 3.67 -9.22 -17.87
N VAL A 153 3.28 -8.16 -17.14
CA VAL A 153 3.39 -8.08 -15.67
C VAL A 153 2.25 -7.23 -15.07
N PRO A 154 1.64 -7.62 -13.94
CA PRO A 154 0.70 -6.76 -13.23
C PRO A 154 1.35 -5.41 -12.86
N ALA A 155 0.63 -4.32 -13.08
CA ALA A 155 1.02 -3.02 -12.56
C ALA A 155 0.04 -2.53 -11.50
N GLY A 156 0.56 -2.08 -10.36
CA GLY A 156 -0.18 -1.39 -9.32
C GLY A 156 -0.26 0.10 -9.63
N PHE A 157 -1.42 0.70 -9.33
CA PHE A 157 -1.59 2.14 -9.32
C PHE A 157 -1.89 2.57 -7.88
N GLU A 158 -0.88 3.06 -7.18
CA GLU A 158 -0.92 3.25 -5.73
C GLU A 158 -0.06 4.40 -5.18
N GLY A 159 -0.45 4.92 -4.03
CA GLY A 159 0.35 5.86 -3.27
C GLY A 159 1.54 5.19 -2.59
N MET A 160 2.73 5.78 -2.68
CA MET A 160 3.92 5.35 -1.94
C MET A 160 4.05 6.19 -0.68
N GLY A 161 3.17 5.95 0.30
CA GLY A 161 3.21 6.67 1.58
C GLY A 161 2.73 8.12 1.54
N MET A 162 1.87 8.47 0.57
CA MET A 162 1.31 9.83 0.35
C MET A 162 2.34 10.91 0.02
N PHE A 163 3.60 10.56 -0.23
CA PHE A 163 4.59 11.53 -0.67
C PHE A 163 4.47 11.76 -2.17
N GLY A 164 4.36 13.02 -2.57
CA GLY A 164 4.23 13.38 -3.98
C GLY A 164 2.82 13.11 -4.46
N GLY A 165 2.46 11.87 -4.76
CA GLY A 165 1.22 11.46 -5.41
C GLY A 165 1.27 9.96 -5.72
N PRO A 166 0.29 9.40 -6.44
CA PRO A 166 0.31 7.99 -6.77
C PRO A 166 1.33 7.66 -7.86
N ASN A 167 1.70 6.39 -7.92
CA ASN A 167 2.72 5.82 -8.79
C ASN A 167 2.07 4.72 -9.62
N LEU A 168 2.46 4.61 -10.90
CA LEU A 168 2.11 3.47 -11.74
C LEU A 168 3.33 2.56 -11.86
N MET A 169 3.24 1.38 -11.26
CA MET A 169 4.41 0.56 -10.96
C MET A 169 4.19 -0.88 -11.42
N ARG A 170 5.14 -1.47 -12.11
CA ARG A 170 5.15 -2.89 -12.46
C ARG A 170 5.82 -3.65 -11.33
N ILE A 171 5.12 -4.61 -10.73
CA ILE A 171 5.62 -5.38 -9.59
C ILE A 171 6.20 -6.70 -10.09
N GLN A 172 7.50 -6.89 -9.89
CA GLN A 172 8.25 -8.05 -10.36
C GLN A 172 8.50 -9.03 -9.22
N PHE A 173 7.84 -10.20 -9.24
CA PHE A 173 8.11 -11.26 -8.26
C PHE A 173 9.48 -11.90 -8.54
N ALA A 174 10.35 -11.88 -7.53
CA ALA A 174 11.70 -12.38 -7.64
C ALA A 174 12.15 -13.03 -6.32
N PRO A 175 11.68 -14.26 -6.00
CA PRO A 175 11.88 -14.89 -4.70
C PRO A 175 13.35 -15.17 -4.33
N ASP A 176 14.24 -15.19 -5.33
CA ASP A 176 15.66 -15.51 -5.16
C ASP A 176 16.56 -14.27 -4.94
N ILE A 177 16.02 -13.05 -5.02
CA ILE A 177 16.82 -11.85 -4.79
C ILE A 177 17.15 -11.73 -3.31
N LYS A 178 18.35 -11.19 -3.03
CA LYS A 178 18.76 -10.89 -1.65
C LYS A 178 18.46 -9.43 -1.37
N ILE A 179 17.82 -9.18 -0.24
CA ILE A 179 17.64 -7.83 0.29
C ILE A 179 18.77 -7.46 1.24
N PRO A 180 19.10 -6.18 1.37
CA PRO A 180 20.15 -5.68 2.26
C PRO A 180 19.68 -5.56 3.72
N LEU A 181 18.91 -6.52 4.22
CA LEU A 181 18.40 -6.56 5.59
C LEU A 181 18.74 -7.88 6.28
N ASP A 182 19.07 -7.80 7.56
CA ASP A 182 19.28 -8.97 8.42
C ASP A 182 17.93 -9.53 8.87
N ILE A 183 17.45 -10.54 8.15
CA ILE A 183 16.17 -11.20 8.46
C ILE A 183 16.38 -12.33 9.46
N PRO A 184 15.62 -12.39 10.57
CA PRO A 184 15.69 -13.49 11.52
C PRO A 184 15.42 -14.84 10.85
N SER A 185 16.18 -15.88 11.22
CA SER A 185 16.13 -17.17 10.51
C SER A 185 14.84 -17.98 10.72
N ASP A 186 14.00 -17.57 11.65
CA ASP A 186 12.69 -18.17 11.95
C ASP A 186 11.53 -17.48 11.18
N TYR A 187 11.83 -16.44 10.40
CA TYR A 187 10.90 -15.82 9.46
C TYR A 187 11.03 -16.48 8.08
N LEU A 188 9.90 -16.82 7.47
CA LEU A 188 9.81 -17.40 6.13
C LEU A 188 9.50 -16.31 5.10
N PRO A 189 10.10 -16.35 3.89
CA PRO A 189 9.69 -15.49 2.79
C PRO A 189 8.19 -15.62 2.50
N PHE A 190 7.49 -14.49 2.42
CA PHE A 190 6.08 -14.42 2.03
C PHE A 190 5.95 -13.92 0.59
N THR A 191 6.41 -12.70 0.31
CA THR A 191 6.54 -12.14 -1.03
C THR A 191 7.86 -11.40 -1.15
N ILE A 192 8.55 -11.55 -2.28
CA ILE A 192 9.83 -10.87 -2.53
C ILE A 192 9.83 -10.44 -4.00
N GLY A 193 10.25 -9.21 -4.25
CA GLY A 193 10.27 -8.63 -5.57
C GLY A 193 10.93 -7.26 -5.64
N TYR A 194 10.78 -6.64 -6.78
CA TYR A 194 11.20 -5.27 -7.04
C TYR A 194 10.18 -4.55 -7.92
N SER A 195 10.29 -3.23 -7.99
CA SER A 195 9.36 -2.41 -8.77
C SER A 195 10.06 -1.74 -9.94
N GLU A 196 9.36 -1.68 -11.07
CA GLU A 196 9.73 -0.87 -12.23
C GLU A 196 8.66 0.21 -12.45
N LEU A 197 9.02 1.34 -13.05
CA LEU A 197 8.04 2.30 -13.55
C LEU A 197 7.21 1.69 -14.69
N GLY A 198 6.11 2.35 -15.06
CA GLY A 198 5.26 1.92 -16.17
C GLY A 198 6.01 1.72 -17.49
N ASP A 199 7.08 2.48 -17.74
CA ASP A 199 7.95 2.36 -18.91
C ASP A 199 9.04 1.27 -18.81
N GLY A 200 9.10 0.55 -17.68
CA GLY A 200 10.08 -0.50 -17.41
C GLY A 200 11.40 -0.01 -16.83
N THR A 201 11.53 1.27 -16.47
CA THR A 201 12.69 1.77 -15.71
C THR A 201 12.74 1.08 -14.34
N ASP A 202 13.84 0.39 -14.04
CA ASP A 202 14.07 -0.21 -12.72
C ASP A 202 14.16 0.89 -11.66
N MET A 203 13.28 0.84 -10.67
CA MET A 203 13.26 1.82 -9.57
C MET A 203 14.35 1.51 -8.53
N HIS A 204 14.98 0.34 -8.63
CA HIS A 204 15.88 -0.23 -7.65
C HIS A 204 15.27 -0.36 -6.24
N THR A 205 13.93 -0.34 -6.13
CA THR A 205 13.22 -0.59 -4.87
C THR A 205 13.02 -2.09 -4.67
N LEU A 206 13.45 -2.62 -3.53
CA LEU A 206 13.33 -4.05 -3.21
C LEU A 206 12.25 -4.25 -2.15
N ALA A 207 11.13 -4.87 -2.51
CA ALA A 207 10.07 -5.21 -1.57
C ALA A 207 10.23 -6.65 -1.11
N ALA A 208 10.22 -6.87 0.20
CA ALA A 208 10.30 -8.21 0.76
C ALA A 208 9.52 -8.30 2.06
N HIS A 209 8.58 -9.21 2.10
CA HIS A 209 7.74 -9.46 3.25
C HIS A 209 8.01 -10.88 3.75
N TYR A 210 8.14 -11.00 5.06
CA TYR A 210 8.40 -12.26 5.72
C TYR A 210 7.33 -12.51 6.77
N ILE A 211 7.07 -13.79 7.03
CA ILE A 211 6.02 -14.23 7.93
C ILE A 211 6.53 -15.32 8.86
N LYS A 212 6.00 -15.35 10.07
CA LYS A 212 6.35 -16.32 11.09
C LYS A 212 5.11 -16.73 11.88
N ASP A 213 4.93 -18.03 12.06
CA ASP A 213 3.90 -18.57 12.95
C ASP A 213 4.26 -18.29 14.42
N THR A 214 3.23 -18.09 15.23
CA THR A 214 3.33 -18.02 16.69
C THR A 214 2.27 -18.91 17.33
N ASP A 215 2.41 -19.18 18.63
CA ASP A 215 1.41 -19.97 19.37
C ASP A 215 0.02 -19.31 19.40
N GLU A 216 -0.07 -18.00 19.15
CA GLU A 216 -1.30 -17.20 19.29
C GLU A 216 -1.80 -16.62 17.96
N GLY A 217 -1.08 -16.81 16.85
CA GLY A 217 -1.35 -16.20 15.54
C GLY A 217 -0.09 -16.12 14.70
N LEU A 218 0.25 -14.94 14.18
CA LEU A 218 1.41 -14.75 13.31
C LEU A 218 2.13 -13.42 13.57
N GLU A 219 3.37 -13.34 13.11
CA GLU A 219 4.15 -12.10 12.98
C GLU A 219 4.52 -11.90 11.51
N MET A 220 4.56 -10.63 11.08
CA MET A 220 5.05 -10.25 9.77
C MET A 220 6.15 -9.19 9.90
N LEU A 221 7.17 -9.33 9.06
CA LEU A 221 8.20 -8.34 8.85
C LEU A 221 8.02 -7.81 7.43
N LEU A 222 7.38 -6.65 7.33
CA LEU A 222 7.03 -6.00 6.08
C LEU A 222 8.14 -5.00 5.75
N THR A 223 8.88 -5.24 4.66
CA THR A 223 10.02 -4.40 4.31
C THR A 223 9.98 -3.91 2.87
N CYS A 224 10.49 -2.70 2.68
CA CYS A 224 10.90 -2.18 1.39
C CYS A 224 12.27 -1.52 1.56
N CYS A 225 13.20 -1.76 0.65
CA CYS A 225 14.50 -1.10 0.62
C CYS A 225 14.48 -0.12 -0.54
N PHE A 226 14.51 1.17 -0.25
CA PHE A 226 14.54 2.23 -1.25
C PHE A 226 15.99 2.62 -1.61
N PRO A 227 16.28 2.97 -2.87
CA PRO A 227 17.60 3.45 -3.25
C PRO A 227 17.97 4.74 -2.48
N GLN A 228 19.27 4.96 -2.27
CA GLN A 228 19.78 6.18 -1.64
C GLN A 228 19.24 7.43 -2.33
N GLY A 229 18.86 8.44 -1.56
CA GLY A 229 18.32 9.70 -2.08
C GLY A 229 16.80 9.70 -2.27
N THR A 230 16.14 8.58 -1.99
CA THR A 230 14.67 8.56 -1.82
C THR A 230 14.29 9.47 -0.64
N PRO A 231 13.27 10.36 -0.79
CA PRO A 231 12.84 11.25 0.29
C PRO A 231 12.46 10.49 1.56
N GLU A 232 12.93 10.95 2.72
CA GLU A 232 12.65 10.32 4.02
C GLU A 232 11.14 10.24 4.28
N GLU A 233 10.39 11.29 3.92
CA GLU A 233 8.94 11.33 4.07
C GLU A 233 8.22 10.26 3.24
N LEU A 234 8.76 9.87 2.08
CA LEU A 234 8.25 8.76 1.28
C LEU A 234 8.49 7.43 2.01
N VAL A 235 9.72 7.20 2.47
CA VAL A 235 10.10 5.98 3.20
C VAL A 235 9.23 5.80 4.45
N LYS A 236 9.09 6.84 5.28
CA LYS A 236 8.27 6.85 6.50
C LYS A 236 6.78 6.79 6.23
N GLY A 237 6.32 7.46 5.18
CA GLY A 237 4.94 7.31 4.72
C GLY A 237 4.63 5.87 4.32
N HIS A 238 5.59 5.18 3.70
CA HIS A 238 5.42 3.82 3.20
C HIS A 238 5.41 2.77 4.32
N GLU A 239 6.07 3.02 5.46
CA GLU A 239 5.91 2.15 6.64
C GLU A 239 4.44 2.09 7.10
N ILE A 240 3.78 3.26 7.17
CA ILE A 240 2.35 3.33 7.51
C ILE A 240 1.47 2.76 6.38
N HIS A 241 1.91 2.87 5.12
CA HIS A 241 1.22 2.22 3.99
C HIS A 241 1.23 0.69 4.17
N LEU A 242 2.39 0.08 4.44
CA LEU A 242 2.50 -1.35 4.69
C LEU A 242 1.65 -1.78 5.90
N ALA A 243 1.66 -1.00 6.99
CA ALA A 243 0.83 -1.28 8.15
C ALA A 243 -0.68 -1.29 7.80
N SER A 244 -1.13 -0.31 7.00
CA SER A 244 -2.52 -0.20 6.56
C SER A 244 -2.92 -1.34 5.63
N GLU A 245 -2.11 -1.64 4.63
CA GLU A 245 -2.39 -2.67 3.63
C GLU A 245 -2.54 -4.05 4.28
N PHE A 246 -1.57 -4.44 5.11
CA PHE A 246 -1.59 -5.76 5.74
C PHE A 246 -2.62 -5.84 6.87
N LEU A 247 -2.99 -4.72 7.50
CA LEU A 247 -4.20 -4.68 8.35
C LEU A 247 -5.46 -4.97 7.53
N GLY A 248 -5.56 -4.40 6.32
CA GLY A 248 -6.61 -4.71 5.35
C GLY A 248 -6.69 -6.21 5.04
N LEU A 249 -5.55 -6.85 4.75
CA LEU A 249 -5.49 -8.30 4.51
C LEU A 249 -5.95 -9.12 5.73
N VAL A 250 -5.56 -8.73 6.94
CA VAL A 250 -6.03 -9.40 8.17
C VAL A 250 -7.54 -9.22 8.37
N LYS A 251 -8.07 -8.01 8.11
CA LYS A 251 -9.51 -7.75 8.16
C LYS A 251 -10.27 -8.64 7.15
N ILE A 252 -9.77 -8.79 5.92
CA ILE A 252 -10.33 -9.72 4.91
C ILE A 252 -10.30 -11.16 5.41
N ALA A 253 -9.14 -11.64 5.87
CA ALA A 253 -8.97 -13.00 6.38
C ALA A 253 -9.84 -13.30 7.62
N ALA A 254 -10.23 -12.28 8.37
CA ALA A 254 -11.13 -12.39 9.51
C ALA A 254 -12.63 -12.24 9.15
N ASP A 255 -12.98 -12.06 7.88
CA ASP A 255 -14.32 -11.69 7.36
C ASP A 255 -14.87 -10.37 7.94
N GLN A 256 -14.06 -9.30 8.00
CA GLN A 256 -14.45 -8.00 8.55
C GLN A 256 -14.55 -6.85 7.54
N ILE A 257 -14.31 -7.12 6.24
CA ILE A 257 -14.51 -6.17 5.13
C ILE A 257 -15.57 -6.73 4.19
#